data_AF-R9J305-F1
#
_entry.id   AF-R9J305-F1
#
_cell.length_a   1.000
_cell.length_b   1.000
_cell.length_c   1.000
_cell.angle_alpha   90.00
_cell.angle_beta   90.00
_cell.angle_gamma   90.00
#
_symmetry.space_group_name_H-M   'P 1'
#
loop_
_entity.id
_entity.type
_entity.pdbx_description
1 polymer ?
#
loop_
_entity_poly.entity_id
_entity_poly.type
_entity_poly.pdbx_seq_one_letter_code
_entity_poly.pdbx_strand_id
1 'polypeptide(L)' 'MAKSIEDLSTKFLLTFEESSIYFGIGKNKLRNMANYSNTPPDWVVHNGNKTLIKRVLLEKYLLNAETI' A
#
# COMPACT_ATOMS: atom_id res chain seq x y z
N MET A 1 -17.65 18.62 11.20
CA MET A 1 -17.49 17.74 10.03
C MET A 1 -16.34 16.79 10.30
N ALA A 2 -16.60 15.64 10.91
CA ALA A 2 -15.65 14.54 10.83
C ALA A 2 -15.59 14.17 9.34
N LYS A 3 -14.41 14.29 8.70
CA LYS A 3 -14.17 13.66 7.40
C LYS A 3 -14.57 12.21 7.62
N SER A 4 -15.73 11.81 7.07
CA SER A 4 -16.10 10.41 6.98
C SER A 4 -14.88 9.69 6.46
N ILE A 5 -14.40 8.69 7.20
CA ILE A 5 -13.35 7.79 6.74
C ILE A 5 -13.87 7.25 5.42
N GLU A 6 -13.41 7.86 4.35
CA GLU A 6 -13.74 7.49 2.99
C GLU A 6 -13.29 6.05 2.88
N ASP A 7 -14.24 5.14 2.65
CA ASP A 7 -14.02 3.71 2.78
C ASP A 7 -12.77 3.34 1.97
N LEU A 8 -11.70 2.95 2.67
CA LEU A 8 -10.40 2.67 2.06
C LEU A 8 -10.52 1.56 1.02
N SER A 9 -11.53 0.70 1.14
CA SER A 9 -11.86 -0.34 0.16
C SER A 9 -12.27 0.24 -1.21
N THR A 10 -12.87 1.43 -1.26
CA THR A 10 -13.28 2.06 -2.52
C THR A 10 -12.13 2.71 -3.29
N LYS A 11 -11.02 3.04 -2.61
CA LYS A 11 -9.86 3.72 -3.21
C LYS A 11 -9.04 2.77 -4.08
N PHE A 12 -8.57 3.26 -5.22
CA PHE A 12 -7.66 2.51 -6.10
C PHE A 12 -6.20 2.59 -5.63
N LEU A 13 -5.77 3.78 -5.21
CA LEU A 13 -4.44 4.05 -4.66
C LEU A 13 -4.56 4.40 -3.18
N LEU A 14 -3.66 3.83 -2.39
CA LEU A 14 -3.51 4.11 -0.97
C LEU A 14 -2.14 4.72 -0.69
N THR A 15 -2.09 5.65 0.25
CA THR A 15 -0.82 6.04 0.87
C THR A 15 -0.28 4.92 1.76
N PHE A 16 0.99 5.01 2.17
CA PHE A 16 1.53 4.09 3.18
C PHE A 16 0.75 4.14 4.50
N GLU A 17 0.17 5.29 4.85
CA GLU A 17 -0.61 5.42 6.09
C GLU A 17 -1.95 4.71 5.98
N GLU A 18 -2.67 4.94 4.88
CA GLU A 18 -3.93 4.27 4.61
C GLU A 18 -3.73 2.76 4.44
N SER A 19 -2.66 2.34 3.75
CA SER A 19 -2.31 0.93 3.60
C SER A 19 -1.98 0.28 4.94
N SER A 20 -1.36 1.02 5.86
CA SER A 20 -1.07 0.51 7.21
C SER A 20 -2.34 0.23 7.99
N ILE A 21 -3.34 1.12 7.88
CA ILE A 21 -4.65 0.95 8.50
C ILE A 21 -5.45 -0.18 7.82
N TYR A 22 -5.43 -0.23 6.48
CA TYR A 22 -6.21 -1.18 5.70
C TYR A 22 -5.69 -2.62 5.78
N PHE A 23 -4.38 -2.83 5.69
CA PHE A 23 -3.75 -4.16 5.72
C PHE A 23 -3.22 -4.57 7.09
N GLY A 24 -3.19 -3.66 8.07
CA GLY A 24 -2.60 -3.92 9.39
C GLY A 24 -1.07 -4.06 9.40
N ILE A 25 -0.38 -3.60 8.35
CA ILE A 25 1.08 -3.71 8.20
C ILE A 25 1.73 -2.38 8.60
N GLY A 26 2.81 -2.43 9.39
CA GLY A 26 3.52 -1.21 9.81
C GLY A 26 4.05 -0.39 8.63
N LYS A 27 3.92 0.95 8.69
CA LYS A 27 4.36 1.88 7.63
C LYS A 27 5.82 1.65 7.20
N ASN A 28 6.72 1.40 8.14
CA ASN A 28 8.14 1.18 7.85
C ASN A 28 8.36 -0.14 7.10
N LYS A 29 7.61 -1.19 7.45
CA LYS A 29 7.67 -2.47 6.73
C LYS A 29 7.19 -2.30 5.29
N LEU A 30 6.07 -1.62 5.07
CA LEU A 30 5.57 -1.32 3.72
C LEU A 30 6.58 -0.51 2.89
N ARG A 31 7.25 0.48 3.49
CA ARG A 31 8.31 1.24 2.82
C ARG A 31 9.51 0.37 2.49
N ASN A 32 9.92 -0.51 3.40
CA ASN A 32 11.02 -1.43 3.15
C ASN A 32 10.67 -2.40 2.02
N MET A 33 9.46 -2.96 2.00
CA MET A 33 8.97 -3.82 0.92
C MET A 33 8.93 -3.09 -0.42
N ALA A 34 8.48 -1.83 -0.43
CA ALA A 34 8.41 -1.01 -1.65
C ALA A 34 9.80 -0.68 -2.23
N ASN A 35 10.84 -0.67 -1.41
CA ASN A 35 12.22 -0.34 -1.80
C ASN A 35 13.18 -1.53 -1.66
N TYR A 36 12.67 -2.75 -1.48
CA TYR A 36 13.51 -3.91 -1.17
C TYR A 36 14.40 -4.32 -2.35
N SER A 37 13.94 -4.07 -3.58
CA SER A 37 14.63 -4.41 -4.82
C SER A 37 14.98 -3.15 -5.61
N ASN A 38 15.97 -3.27 -6.50
CA ASN A 38 16.38 -2.24 -7.45
C ASN A 38 15.23 -1.87 -8.42
N THR A 39 14.23 -2.76 -8.53
CA THR A 39 12.98 -2.51 -9.25
C THR A 39 11.83 -2.46 -8.25
N PRO A 40 11.04 -1.37 -8.21
CA PRO A 40 9.91 -1.28 -7.32
C PRO A 40 8.86 -2.36 -7.65
N PRO A 41 8.21 -2.98 -6.66
CA PRO A 41 7.16 -3.97 -6.89
C PRO A 41 6.00 -3.43 -7.73
N ASP A 42 5.30 -4.30 -8.46
CA ASP A 42 4.20 -3.90 -9.35
C ASP A 42 3.05 -3.16 -8.65
N TRP A 43 2.87 -3.43 -7.34
CA TRP A 43 1.88 -2.78 -6.49
C TRP A 43 2.31 -1.39 -6.00
N VAL A 44 3.52 -0.93 -6.31
CA VAL A 44 4.00 0.42 -6.04
C VAL A 44 3.79 1.30 -7.27
N VAL A 45 3.43 2.56 -7.04
CA VAL A 45 3.42 3.59 -8.08
C VAL A 45 4.05 4.88 -7.56
N HIS A 46 4.94 5.45 -8.36
CA HIS A 46 5.52 6.77 -8.10
C HIS A 46 4.69 7.83 -8.83
N ASN A 47 3.97 8.64 -8.07
CA ASN A 47 3.21 9.80 -8.55
C ASN A 47 3.99 11.08 -8.21
N GLY A 48 4.93 11.43 -9.08
CA GLY A 48 5.92 12.48 -8.82
C GLY A 48 6.73 12.16 -7.57
N ASN A 49 6.71 13.06 -6.58
CA ASN A 49 7.42 12.87 -5.30
C ASN A 49 6.71 11.92 -4.33
N LYS A 50 5.47 11.51 -4.62
CA LYS A 50 4.68 10.64 -3.72
C LYS A 50 4.73 9.20 -4.22
N THR A 51 5.10 8.29 -3.33
CA THR A 51 4.95 6.85 -3.58
C THR A 51 3.62 6.39 -3.00
N LEU A 52 2.80 5.74 -3.82
CA LEU A 52 1.49 5.20 -3.49
C LEU A 52 1.45 3.69 -3.76
N ILE A 53 0.45 3.04 -3.18
CA ILE A 53 0.21 1.59 -3.27
C ILE A 53 -1.06 1.35 -4.08
N LYS A 54 -0.96 0.51 -5.11
CA LYS A 54 -2.13 -0.01 -5.85
C LYS A 54 -2.79 -1.09 -4.98
N ARG A 55 -3.93 -0.76 -4.37
CA ARG A 55 -4.60 -1.60 -3.36
C ARG A 55 -4.82 -3.03 -3.85
N VAL A 56 -5.43 -3.19 -5.02
CA VAL A 56 -5.79 -4.51 -5.59
C VAL A 56 -4.57 -5.38 -5.87
N LEU A 57 -3.44 -4.79 -6.26
CA LEU A 57 -2.21 -5.56 -6.52
C LEU A 57 -1.53 -5.98 -5.22
N LEU A 58 -1.53 -5.12 -4.19
CA LEU A 58 -1.01 -5.52 -2.88
C LEU A 58 -1.90 -6.57 -2.23
N GLU A 59 -3.23 -6.50 -2.37
CA GLU A 59 -4.16 -7.56 -1.94
C GLU A 59 -3.82 -8.90 -2.59
N LYS A 60 -3.62 -8.92 -3.92
CA LYS A 60 -3.21 -10.13 -4.64
C LYS A 60 -1.84 -10.64 -4.19
N TYR A 61 -0.89 -9.75 -3.93
CA TYR A 61 0.42 -10.12 -3.41
C TYR A 61 0.29 -10.79 -2.04
N LEU A 62 -0.45 -10.18 -1.11
CA LEU A 62 -0.65 -10.71 0.24
C LEU A 62 -1.46 -12.01 0.25
N LEU A 63 -2.42 -12.18 -0.66
CA LEU A 63 -3.19 -13.42 -0.79
C LEU A 63 -2.31 -14.64 -1.12
N ASN A 64 -1.22 -14.42 -1.87
CA ASN A 64 -0.27 -15.47 -2.23
C ASN A 64 0.95 -15.54 -1.29
N ALA A 65 1.09 -14.60 -0.37
CA ALA A 65 2.22 -14.53 0.54
C ALA A 65 1.92 -15.31 1.83
N GLU A 66 2.78 -16.28 2.16
CA GLU A 66 2.72 -16.98 3.45
C GLU A 66 3.37 -16.16 4.57
N THR A 67 4.32 -15.28 4.24
CA THR A 67 5.07 -14.44 5.19
C THR A 67 5.57 -13.17 4.51
N ILE A 68 5.59 -12.05 5.24
CA ILE A 68 6.04 -10.73 4.74
C ILE A 68 7.14 -10.10 5.56
#